data_AF-A0A537IKX9-F1
#
_entry.id   AF-A0A537IKX9-F1
#
_cell.length_a   1.000
_cell.length_b   1.000
_cell.length_c   1.000
_cell.angle_alpha   90.00
_cell.angle_beta   90.00
_cell.angle_gamma   90.00
#
_symmetry.space_group_name_H-M   'P 1'
#
loop_
_entity.id
_entity.type
_entity.pdbx_description
1 polymer ?
#
loop_
_entity_poly.entity_id
_entity_poly.type
_entity_poly.pdbx_seq_one_letter_code
_entity_poly.pdbx_strand_id
1 'polypeptide(L)'
;MIAKIKILVLVVCLLPGYWAEGQVSYISDINTGGSPADCKPPKNRELFHDFINAEQKKILRSDGKNDNQYTPSTDDDVNFILTRTLVSRVDALQCKIENDSAISAQDKIRYLRGLENVLKFFAANTSAKKVNPVLLPEILKAYDNCMDADVAGRSIVNVIERLPYETAMSVVKADRVTFEKNPGYRPCQNIIVFKYCERSPEQVFPILRDNPDVPFADSLIKVAARKEPMQLYNYAQANNRLGNRIRNIKDDVFVSTIARMARSRSGQQYFPFLDNIVSGKMTIEQIDEIRDDSVKYYKLLVKTQMDYTGRMLNGDTAFGYRELTEKIRKRAADVFVATINGLHEKSDEVRFRCIQPLNAEELYYLAVMTDGLIYTSSYTKGVYPLMMKKIGGRGDSLLVNLHFDHYRKFLSQAAAYNTLGDFLSSFSNHSDADDLMKAFVSKLERANGLEDGVDVADSYASIVESLPSRAAEMLKNVQLNYERNIGENNQRGIAIYNILNKLFLSADSNSRIDLTQELGIPPVYNRNWEYHLFIIFRFQHSPMTAAP
;
A
#
# COMPACT_ATOMS: atom_id res chain seq x y z
N MET A 1 -35.50 19.73 21.89
CA MET A 1 -34.31 19.89 22.75
C MET A 1 -33.37 18.72 22.43
N ILE A 2 -32.17 19.01 21.90
CA ILE A 2 -31.00 18.10 21.70
C ILE A 2 -31.20 16.96 20.66
N ALA A 3 -30.94 17.19 19.37
CA ALA A 3 -29.66 17.22 18.63
C ALA A 3 -29.25 15.85 18.04
N LYS A 4 -29.42 15.75 16.71
CA LYS A 4 -29.07 14.62 15.83
C LYS A 4 -27.58 14.65 15.49
N ILE A 5 -26.86 13.55 15.67
CA ILE A 5 -25.53 13.31 15.10
C ILE A 5 -25.70 12.38 13.90
N LYS A 6 -25.46 12.89 12.68
CA LYS A 6 -25.33 12.10 11.46
C LYS A 6 -23.85 11.93 11.15
N ILE A 7 -23.42 10.68 11.10
CA ILE A 7 -22.10 10.24 10.63
C ILE A 7 -22.11 10.33 9.10
N LEU A 8 -21.17 11.08 8.52
CA LEU A 8 -20.95 11.14 7.08
C LEU A 8 -19.74 10.25 6.75
N VAL A 9 -20.00 9.09 6.15
CA VAL A 9 -19.01 8.25 5.48
C VAL A 9 -18.85 8.83 4.06
N LEU A 10 -17.67 9.33 3.73
CA LEU A 10 -17.40 9.91 2.40
C LEU A 10 -16.72 8.85 1.53
N VAL A 11 -17.52 8.30 0.63
CA VAL A 11 -17.11 7.51 -0.54
C VAL A 11 -16.45 8.47 -1.53
N VAL A 12 -15.16 8.29 -1.80
CA VAL A 12 -14.46 9.01 -2.86
C VAL A 12 -14.31 8.07 -4.05
N CYS A 13 -15.22 8.19 -5.01
CA CYS A 13 -15.04 7.71 -6.37
C CYS A 13 -15.52 8.80 -7.35
N LEU A 14 -14.59 9.19 -8.24
CA LEU A 14 -14.82 9.58 -9.64
C LEU A 14 -15.69 10.81 -9.93
N LEU A 15 -15.09 12.01 -9.94
CA LEU A 15 -15.45 13.09 -10.88
C LEU A 15 -14.21 13.96 -11.20
N PRO A 16 -13.74 14.02 -12.46
CA PRO A 16 -12.82 15.06 -12.91
C PRO A 16 -13.67 16.31 -13.25
N GLY A 17 -13.79 17.25 -12.32
CA GLY A 17 -14.67 18.41 -12.56
C GLY A 17 -14.50 19.62 -11.65
N TYR A 18 -13.51 19.64 -10.75
CA TYR A 18 -13.24 20.77 -9.86
C TYR A 18 -11.84 21.35 -10.11
N TRP A 19 -11.60 21.86 -11.33
CA TRP A 19 -10.41 22.68 -11.63
C TRP A 19 -10.74 24.01 -12.33
N ALA A 20 -12.01 24.24 -12.72
CA ALA A 20 -12.37 25.40 -13.53
C ALA A 20 -12.70 26.67 -12.71
N GLU A 21 -13.29 26.55 -11.51
CA GLU A 21 -13.71 27.75 -10.75
C GLU A 21 -12.55 28.52 -10.10
N GLY A 22 -11.40 27.87 -9.90
CA GLY A 22 -10.20 28.53 -9.41
C GLY A 22 -9.54 29.44 -10.46
N GLN A 23 -9.50 29.01 -11.73
CA GLN A 23 -8.76 29.70 -12.79
C GLN A 23 -9.33 31.08 -13.17
N VAL A 24 -10.65 31.26 -13.09
CA VAL A 24 -11.32 32.51 -13.50
C VAL A 24 -10.99 33.69 -12.57
N SER A 25 -10.62 33.43 -11.31
CA SER A 25 -10.17 34.46 -10.37
C SER A 25 -8.75 34.98 -10.67
N TYR A 26 -7.87 34.17 -11.26
CA TYR A 26 -6.43 34.49 -11.39
C TYR A 26 -6.14 35.61 -12.41
N ILE A 27 -6.96 35.74 -13.45
CA ILE A 27 -6.70 36.71 -14.54
C ILE A 27 -6.97 38.16 -14.10
N SER A 28 -7.88 38.37 -13.14
CA SER A 28 -8.28 39.71 -12.71
C SER A 28 -7.22 40.46 -11.86
N ASP A 29 -6.37 39.73 -11.11
CA ASP A 29 -5.33 40.31 -10.25
C ASP A 29 -3.99 40.51 -10.97
N ILE A 30 -3.79 39.90 -12.15
CA ILE A 30 -2.53 39.98 -12.92
C ILE A 30 -2.38 41.35 -13.62
N ASN A 31 -3.49 42.06 -13.87
CA ASN A 31 -3.53 43.30 -14.65
C ASN A 31 -3.72 44.60 -13.85
N THR A 32 -3.83 44.57 -12.52
CA THR A 32 -4.13 45.79 -11.73
C THR A 32 -2.92 46.43 -11.04
N GLY A 33 -1.72 45.87 -11.16
CA GLY A 33 -0.48 46.54 -10.75
C GLY A 33 0.35 46.90 -11.97
N GLY A 34 0.36 48.17 -12.36
CA GLY A 34 1.42 48.67 -13.25
C GLY A 34 2.78 48.32 -12.64
N SER A 35 3.76 47.96 -13.47
CA SER A 35 5.16 47.83 -13.03
C SER A 35 5.53 49.10 -12.26
N PRO A 36 5.83 49.05 -10.94
CA PRO A 36 6.15 50.26 -10.21
C PRO A 36 7.55 50.68 -10.65
N ALA A 37 7.62 51.54 -11.66
CA ALA A 37 8.86 52.08 -12.19
C ALA A 37 9.64 52.95 -11.17
N ASP A 38 9.25 52.98 -9.88
CA ASP A 38 9.80 53.93 -8.90
C ASP A 38 9.88 53.41 -7.44
N CYS A 39 9.78 52.11 -7.15
CA CYS A 39 10.11 51.67 -5.79
C CYS A 39 11.62 51.51 -5.61
N LYS A 40 12.30 52.63 -5.35
CA LYS A 40 13.70 52.60 -4.95
C LYS A 40 13.80 52.31 -3.45
N PRO A 41 14.33 51.15 -3.02
CA PRO A 41 14.46 50.86 -1.60
C PRO A 41 15.47 51.81 -0.96
N PRO A 42 15.33 52.13 0.33
CA PRO A 42 16.36 52.87 1.04
C PRO A 42 17.69 52.13 1.02
N LYS A 43 18.80 52.88 0.96
CA LYS A 43 20.15 52.33 0.78
C LYS A 43 20.53 51.23 1.78
N ASN A 44 20.00 51.26 2.99
CA ASN A 44 20.26 50.25 4.02
C ASN A 44 19.45 48.95 3.86
N ARG A 45 18.54 48.87 2.87
CA ARG A 45 17.75 47.68 2.54
C ARG A 45 17.92 47.17 1.11
N GLU A 46 18.64 47.91 0.25
CA GLU A 46 18.98 47.49 -1.14
C GLU A 46 19.46 46.04 -1.21
N LEU A 47 20.32 45.62 -0.27
CA LEU A 47 20.85 44.26 -0.19
C LEU A 47 19.76 43.16 -0.13
N PHE A 48 18.64 43.40 0.56
CA PHE A 48 17.57 42.40 0.66
C PHE A 48 16.77 42.27 -0.63
N HIS A 49 16.63 43.37 -1.38
CA HIS A 49 16.03 43.35 -2.72
C HIS A 49 16.96 42.63 -3.70
N ASP A 50 18.27 42.87 -3.61
CA ASP A 50 19.27 42.16 -4.42
C ASP A 50 19.23 40.64 -4.23
N PHE A 51 19.01 40.18 -3.00
CA PHE A 51 18.84 38.75 -2.73
C PHE A 51 17.58 38.17 -3.38
N ILE A 52 16.44 38.87 -3.30
CA ILE A 52 15.21 38.44 -3.96
C ILE A 52 15.40 38.39 -5.48
N ASN A 53 15.99 39.44 -6.06
CA ASN A 53 16.31 39.54 -7.48
C ASN A 53 17.25 38.41 -7.95
N ALA A 54 18.22 38.03 -7.11
CA ALA A 54 19.10 36.91 -7.39
C ALA A 54 18.33 35.58 -7.44
N GLU A 55 17.37 35.36 -6.53
CA GLU A 55 16.52 34.16 -6.53
C GLU A 55 15.54 34.14 -7.71
N GLN A 56 14.92 35.27 -8.08
CA GLN A 56 14.10 35.36 -9.31
C GLN A 56 14.90 34.94 -10.54
N LYS A 57 16.12 35.48 -10.71
CA LYS A 57 17.02 35.12 -11.83
C LYS A 57 17.40 33.64 -11.83
N LYS A 58 17.60 33.03 -10.66
CA LYS A 58 17.87 31.58 -10.55
C LYS A 58 16.65 30.75 -10.98
N ILE A 59 15.45 31.12 -10.55
CA ILE A 59 14.23 30.39 -10.90
C ILE A 59 13.93 30.52 -12.40
N LEU A 60 14.07 31.71 -12.99
CA LEU A 60 13.91 31.91 -14.44
C LEU A 60 14.83 30.95 -15.23
N ARG A 61 16.08 30.79 -14.79
CA ARG A 61 17.03 29.89 -15.47
C ARG A 61 16.85 28.39 -15.17
N SER A 62 15.90 28.03 -14.31
CA SER A 62 15.78 26.66 -13.81
C SER A 62 15.15 25.68 -14.80
N ASP A 63 14.56 26.18 -15.89
CA ASP A 63 14.08 25.38 -17.03
C ASP A 63 15.20 25.03 -18.04
N GLY A 64 16.45 25.43 -17.74
CA GLY A 64 17.62 25.17 -18.57
C GLY A 64 17.87 26.20 -19.67
N LYS A 65 17.03 27.24 -19.77
CA LYS A 65 17.20 28.35 -20.72
C LYS A 65 17.59 29.63 -20.00
N ASN A 66 18.28 30.53 -20.69
CA ASN A 66 18.66 31.84 -20.15
C ASN A 66 18.01 32.94 -21.01
N ASP A 67 16.68 32.93 -21.06
CA ASP A 67 15.84 33.79 -21.90
C ASP A 67 14.93 34.73 -21.08
N ASN A 68 15.11 34.78 -19.76
CA ASN A 68 14.27 35.49 -18.81
C ASN A 68 12.80 35.03 -18.81
N GLN A 69 12.54 33.80 -19.22
CA GLN A 69 11.25 33.15 -19.07
C GLN A 69 11.37 32.02 -18.05
N TYR A 70 10.24 31.60 -17.48
CA TYR A 70 10.16 30.38 -16.68
C TYR A 70 9.13 29.46 -17.33
N THR A 71 9.60 28.46 -18.07
CA THR A 71 8.78 27.59 -18.93
C THR A 71 8.78 26.11 -18.49
N PRO A 72 8.32 25.79 -17.26
CA PRO A 72 8.42 24.43 -16.71
C PRO A 72 7.35 23.45 -17.26
N SER A 73 6.43 23.91 -18.10
CA SER A 73 5.34 23.11 -18.64
C SER A 73 5.26 23.17 -20.17
N THR A 74 4.45 22.31 -20.78
CA THR A 74 4.17 22.34 -22.22
C THR A 74 3.05 23.33 -22.61
N ASP A 75 2.49 24.03 -21.64
CA ASP A 75 1.37 24.96 -21.82
C ASP A 75 1.89 26.41 -21.77
N ASP A 76 1.80 27.10 -22.90
CA ASP A 76 2.33 28.45 -23.07
C ASP A 76 1.59 29.49 -22.20
N ASP A 77 0.29 29.31 -21.96
CA ASP A 77 -0.48 30.21 -21.10
C ASP A 77 -0.04 30.05 -19.64
N VAL A 78 0.17 28.80 -19.19
CA VAL A 78 0.72 28.52 -17.86
C VAL A 78 2.11 29.11 -17.71
N ASN A 79 2.99 28.91 -18.69
CA ASN A 79 4.35 29.43 -18.69
C ASN A 79 4.39 30.97 -18.66
N PHE A 80 3.50 31.62 -19.42
CA PHE A 80 3.34 33.07 -19.41
C PHE A 80 2.91 33.59 -18.03
N ILE A 81 1.91 32.97 -17.41
CA ILE A 81 1.43 33.32 -16.06
C ILE A 81 2.55 33.16 -15.03
N LEU A 82 3.31 32.07 -15.09
CA LEU A 82 4.40 31.79 -14.17
C LEU A 82 5.54 32.80 -14.32
N THR A 83 5.93 33.12 -15.55
CA THR A 83 6.95 34.14 -15.83
C THR A 83 6.53 35.50 -15.30
N ARG A 84 5.29 35.93 -15.59
CA ARG A 84 4.77 37.22 -15.11
C ARG A 84 4.63 37.27 -13.60
N THR A 85 4.26 36.16 -12.98
CA THR A 85 4.21 36.04 -11.51
C THR A 85 5.59 36.20 -10.90
N LEU A 86 6.58 35.50 -11.44
CA LEU A 86 7.94 35.53 -10.92
C LEU A 86 8.61 36.91 -11.07
N VAL A 87 8.36 37.61 -12.18
CA VAL A 87 8.92 38.94 -12.42
C VAL A 87 8.05 40.01 -11.75
N SER A 88 6.84 40.24 -12.28
CA SER A 88 6.04 41.40 -11.90
C SER A 88 5.42 41.30 -10.50
N ARG A 89 4.95 40.12 -10.07
CA ARG A 89 4.25 39.99 -8.77
C ARG A 89 5.24 40.03 -7.60
N VAL A 90 6.42 39.41 -7.76
CA VAL A 90 7.47 39.49 -6.75
C VAL A 90 7.95 40.93 -6.58
N ASP A 91 8.21 41.64 -7.67
CA ASP A 91 8.61 43.07 -7.61
C ASP A 91 7.51 43.93 -6.98
N ALA A 92 6.25 43.70 -7.33
CA ALA A 92 5.13 44.40 -6.71
C ALA A 92 5.02 44.14 -5.19
N LEU A 93 5.34 42.92 -4.72
CA LEU A 93 5.39 42.61 -3.28
C LEU A 93 6.56 43.32 -2.58
N GLN A 94 7.74 43.36 -3.21
CA GLN A 94 8.88 44.15 -2.71
C GLN A 94 8.47 45.62 -2.54
N CYS A 95 7.76 46.17 -3.53
CA CYS A 95 7.26 47.54 -3.49
C CYS A 95 6.21 47.76 -2.40
N LYS A 96 5.27 46.83 -2.25
CA LYS A 96 4.23 46.87 -1.21
C LYS A 96 4.88 46.94 0.17
N ILE A 97 5.87 46.07 0.44
CA ILE A 97 6.58 46.04 1.72
C ILE A 97 7.29 47.38 2.00
N GLU A 98 7.95 47.98 1.01
CA GLU A 98 8.66 49.24 1.20
C GLU A 98 7.75 50.45 1.38
N ASN A 99 6.62 50.48 0.68
CA ASN A 99 5.69 51.61 0.70
C ASN A 99 4.66 51.55 1.83
N ASP A 100 4.50 50.39 2.50
CA ASP A 100 3.59 50.27 3.63
C ASP A 100 4.14 51.03 4.86
N SER A 101 3.39 52.04 5.28
CA SER A 101 3.73 52.89 6.44
C SER A 101 3.41 52.24 7.78
N ALA A 102 2.57 51.20 7.81
CA ALA A 102 2.26 50.43 9.02
C ALA A 102 3.39 49.46 9.41
N ILE A 103 4.33 49.19 8.48
CA ILE A 103 5.43 48.26 8.70
C ILE A 103 6.67 49.01 9.18
N SER A 104 7.22 48.60 10.34
CA SER A 104 8.48 49.16 10.85
C SER A 104 9.67 48.83 9.94
N ALA A 105 10.74 49.60 9.98
CA ALA A 105 11.93 49.33 9.17
C ALA A 105 12.52 47.92 9.42
N GLN A 106 12.43 47.42 10.66
CA GLN A 106 12.87 46.07 11.02
C GLN A 106 11.93 45.00 10.46
N ASP A 107 10.61 45.24 10.51
CA ASP A 107 9.62 44.33 9.95
C ASP A 107 9.66 44.27 8.42
N LYS A 108 10.01 45.37 7.74
CA LYS A 108 10.26 45.37 6.29
C LYS A 108 11.38 44.41 5.93
N ILE A 109 12.50 44.47 6.65
CA ILE A 109 13.62 43.53 6.48
C ILE A 109 13.16 42.09 6.73
N ARG A 110 12.35 41.86 7.78
CA ARG A 110 11.79 40.54 8.11
C ARG A 110 10.95 39.99 6.95
N TYR A 111 10.03 40.78 6.38
CA TYR A 111 9.19 40.34 5.26
C TYR A 111 9.94 40.20 3.93
N LEU A 112 10.96 41.02 3.65
CA LEU A 112 11.79 40.84 2.45
C LEU A 112 12.58 39.53 2.51
N ARG A 113 13.19 39.21 3.67
CA ARG A 113 13.85 37.91 3.90
C ARG A 113 12.87 36.74 3.81
N GLY A 114 11.65 36.91 4.33
CA GLY A 114 10.61 35.91 4.19
C GLY A 114 10.26 35.62 2.74
N LEU A 115 10.12 36.67 1.91
CA LEU A 115 9.86 36.53 0.47
C LEU A 115 11.01 35.83 -0.26
N GLU A 116 12.26 36.22 0.03
CA GLU A 116 13.46 35.54 -0.46
C GLU A 116 13.43 34.03 -0.13
N ASN A 117 13.13 33.69 1.13
CA ASN A 117 13.10 32.31 1.60
C ASN A 117 11.94 31.50 0.99
N VAL A 118 10.79 32.12 0.74
CA VAL A 118 9.69 31.50 -0.02
C VAL A 118 10.13 31.13 -1.43
N LEU A 119 10.83 32.03 -2.13
CA LEU A 119 11.35 31.74 -3.48
C LEU A 119 12.41 30.62 -3.46
N LYS A 120 13.34 30.64 -2.51
CA LYS A 120 14.33 29.56 -2.33
C LYS A 120 13.65 28.22 -2.05
N PHE A 121 12.67 28.21 -1.16
CA PHE A 121 11.92 27.01 -0.79
C PHE A 121 11.17 26.45 -2.00
N PHE A 122 10.48 27.32 -2.75
CA PHE A 122 9.79 26.95 -3.98
C PHE A 122 10.77 26.32 -4.97
N ALA A 123 11.88 26.99 -5.29
CA ALA A 123 12.88 26.49 -6.23
C ALA A 123 13.37 25.09 -5.86
N ALA A 124 13.81 24.91 -4.61
CA ALA A 124 14.33 23.63 -4.12
C ALA A 124 13.28 22.51 -4.16
N ASN A 125 12.03 22.80 -3.79
CA ASN A 125 10.97 21.79 -3.73
C ASN A 125 10.34 21.51 -5.10
N THR A 126 10.41 22.45 -6.04
CA THR A 126 10.05 22.20 -7.44
C THR A 126 11.07 21.30 -8.11
N SER A 127 12.38 21.55 -7.95
CA SER A 127 13.43 20.64 -8.44
C SER A 127 13.32 19.24 -7.85
N ALA A 128 12.92 19.13 -6.57
CA ALA A 128 12.66 17.86 -5.91
C ALA A 128 11.29 17.23 -6.24
N LYS A 129 10.49 17.82 -7.14
CA LYS A 129 9.13 17.38 -7.52
C LYS A 129 8.14 17.29 -6.34
N LYS A 130 8.37 18.07 -5.27
CA LYS A 130 7.51 18.16 -4.09
C LYS A 130 6.48 19.28 -4.17
N VAL A 131 6.74 20.29 -5.01
CA VAL A 131 5.83 21.41 -5.26
C VAL A 131 5.65 21.56 -6.77
N ASN A 132 4.39 21.55 -7.22
CA ASN A 132 4.07 21.80 -8.62
C ASN A 132 4.36 23.28 -8.96
N PRO A 133 5.15 23.59 -10.01
CA PRO A 133 5.44 24.96 -10.43
C PRO A 133 4.21 25.86 -10.56
N VAL A 134 3.07 25.29 -11.01
CA VAL A 134 1.80 25.99 -11.24
C VAL A 134 1.27 26.67 -9.98
N LEU A 135 1.71 26.25 -8.79
CA LEU A 135 1.28 26.81 -7.51
C LEU A 135 1.97 28.13 -7.13
N LEU A 136 3.00 28.57 -7.86
CA LEU A 136 3.74 29.81 -7.54
C LEU A 136 2.83 31.04 -7.31
N PRO A 137 1.82 31.33 -8.15
CA PRO A 137 0.95 32.48 -7.93
C PRO A 137 0.15 32.37 -6.62
N GLU A 138 -0.37 31.19 -6.31
CA GLU A 138 -1.12 30.94 -5.07
C GLU A 138 -0.21 31.05 -3.84
N ILE A 139 1.02 30.56 -3.92
CA ILE A 139 2.03 30.65 -2.85
C ILE A 139 2.33 32.12 -2.53
N LEU A 140 2.60 32.95 -3.54
CA LEU A 140 2.91 34.37 -3.34
C LEU A 140 1.70 35.14 -2.81
N LYS A 141 0.48 34.83 -3.29
CA LYS A 141 -0.76 35.42 -2.77
C LYS A 141 -1.01 35.01 -1.32
N ALA A 142 -0.74 33.76 -0.97
CA ALA A 142 -0.86 33.28 0.40
C ALA A 142 0.16 33.94 1.34
N TYR A 143 1.41 34.13 0.89
CA TYR A 143 2.41 34.87 1.64
C TYR A 143 1.98 36.31 1.91
N ASP A 144 1.48 37.00 0.87
CA ASP A 144 0.96 38.37 0.97
C ASP A 144 -0.20 38.47 1.97
N ASN A 145 -1.18 37.57 1.88
CA ASN A 145 -2.30 37.52 2.81
C ASN A 145 -1.87 37.22 4.27
N CYS A 146 -0.83 36.40 4.45
CA CYS A 146 -0.27 36.14 5.78
C CYS A 146 0.44 37.38 6.33
N MET A 147 1.15 38.13 5.48
CA MET A 147 1.77 39.41 5.85
C MET A 147 0.70 40.43 6.28
N ASP A 148 -0.37 40.60 5.50
CA ASP A 148 -1.46 41.52 5.85
C ASP A 148 -2.17 41.14 7.16
N ALA A 149 -2.28 39.84 7.43
CA ALA A 149 -2.79 39.35 8.71
C ALA A 149 -1.81 39.63 9.87
N ASP A 150 -0.51 39.40 9.69
CA ASP A 150 0.52 39.64 10.73
C ASP A 150 0.64 41.12 11.07
N VAL A 151 0.67 42.02 10.07
CA VAL A 151 0.70 43.48 10.26
C VAL A 151 -0.53 43.96 11.03
N ALA A 152 -1.70 43.37 10.77
CA ALA A 152 -2.94 43.67 11.49
C ALA A 152 -3.03 43.01 12.89
N GLY A 153 -2.00 42.28 13.34
CA GLY A 153 -2.01 41.53 14.61
C GLY A 153 -3.00 40.36 14.63
N ARG A 154 -3.48 39.91 13.46
CA ARG A 154 -4.43 38.80 13.31
C ARG A 154 -3.69 37.49 13.13
N SER A 155 -4.35 36.40 13.54
CA SER A 155 -3.84 35.05 13.29
C SER A 155 -3.80 34.73 11.79
N ILE A 156 -2.69 34.16 11.33
CA ILE A 156 -2.53 33.69 9.94
C ILE A 156 -3.25 32.35 9.67
N VAL A 157 -3.83 31.70 10.69
CA VAL A 157 -4.48 30.38 10.57
C VAL A 157 -5.54 30.34 9.49
N ASN A 158 -6.40 31.36 9.43
CA ASN A 158 -7.50 31.42 8.46
C ASN A 158 -7.03 31.43 7.00
N VAL A 159 -5.80 31.91 6.76
CA VAL A 159 -5.17 31.87 5.43
C VAL A 159 -4.67 30.46 5.17
N ILE A 160 -3.83 29.91 6.06
CA ILE A 160 -3.14 28.64 5.86
C ILE A 160 -4.08 27.43 5.85
N GLU A 161 -5.11 27.41 6.68
CA GLU A 161 -6.02 26.27 6.83
C GLU A 161 -6.75 25.92 5.52
N ARG A 162 -7.09 26.94 4.72
CA ARG A 162 -7.85 26.80 3.47
C ARG A 162 -6.99 26.37 2.28
N LEU A 163 -5.67 26.43 2.41
CA LEU A 163 -4.75 26.15 1.31
C LEU A 163 -4.50 24.64 1.16
N PRO A 164 -4.20 24.18 -0.08
CA PRO A 164 -3.62 22.86 -0.30
C PRO A 164 -2.30 22.67 0.47
N TYR A 165 -1.91 21.42 0.70
CA TYR A 165 -0.72 21.08 1.48
C TYR A 165 0.55 21.77 0.97
N GLU A 166 0.84 21.68 -0.33
CA GLU A 166 2.04 22.24 -0.95
C GLU A 166 2.11 23.76 -0.81
N THR A 167 1.00 24.46 -1.05
CA THR A 167 0.91 25.92 -0.93
C THR A 167 1.10 26.35 0.52
N ALA A 168 0.39 25.71 1.45
CA ALA A 168 0.48 25.97 2.88
C ALA A 168 1.91 25.73 3.41
N MET A 169 2.52 24.61 3.02
CA MET A 169 3.89 24.26 3.39
C MET A 169 4.89 25.29 2.87
N SER A 170 4.72 25.76 1.62
CA SER A 170 5.63 26.71 0.97
C SER A 170 5.63 28.09 1.62
N VAL A 171 4.59 28.45 2.37
CA VAL A 171 4.55 29.70 3.15
C VAL A 171 5.07 29.46 4.57
N VAL A 172 4.62 28.41 5.26
CA VAL A 172 4.88 28.21 6.70
C VAL A 172 6.26 27.61 6.98
N LYS A 173 6.75 26.72 6.11
CA LYS A 173 8.05 26.03 6.29
C LYS A 173 9.21 26.72 5.58
N ALA A 174 8.94 27.65 4.67
CA ALA A 174 9.98 28.39 3.95
C ALA A 174 10.84 29.22 4.88
N ASP A 175 10.25 29.84 5.90
CA ASP A 175 10.97 30.65 6.87
C ASP A 175 10.42 30.50 8.28
N ARG A 176 11.34 30.37 9.26
CA ARG A 176 10.97 30.18 10.67
C ARG A 176 10.76 31.49 11.43
N VAL A 177 11.26 32.61 10.89
CA VAL A 177 11.40 33.88 11.61
C VAL A 177 10.27 34.85 11.25
N THR A 178 9.83 34.85 9.99
CA THR A 178 8.94 35.84 9.40
C THR A 178 7.65 35.95 10.19
N PHE A 179 7.01 34.82 10.48
CA PHE A 179 5.76 34.78 11.24
C PHE A 179 5.92 34.23 12.66
N GLU A 180 7.15 34.08 13.18
CA GLU A 180 7.40 33.41 14.47
C GLU A 180 6.57 33.98 15.63
N LYS A 181 6.42 35.32 15.65
CA LYS A 181 5.69 36.06 16.69
C LYS A 181 4.17 36.08 16.46
N ASN A 182 3.69 35.63 15.30
CA ASN A 182 2.26 35.60 15.01
C ASN A 182 1.56 34.54 15.88
N PRO A 183 0.42 34.85 16.52
CA PRO A 183 -0.31 33.90 17.35
C PRO A 183 -0.75 32.64 16.57
N GLY A 184 -0.92 32.76 15.25
CA GLY A 184 -1.30 31.68 14.36
C GLY A 184 -0.17 30.79 13.86
N TYR A 185 1.11 31.15 14.08
CA TYR A 185 2.23 30.45 13.45
C TYR A 185 2.39 29.00 13.92
N ARG A 186 2.39 28.78 15.25
CA ARG A 186 2.47 27.41 15.80
C ARG A 186 1.25 26.55 15.44
N PRO A 187 0.00 27.05 15.52
CA PRO A 187 -1.15 26.35 14.96
C PRO A 187 -0.99 25.99 13.47
N CYS A 188 -0.45 26.90 12.65
CA CYS A 188 -0.19 26.61 11.23
C CYS A 188 0.81 25.48 11.03
N GLN A 189 1.89 25.41 11.83
CA GLN A 189 2.81 24.28 11.78
C GLN A 189 2.11 22.94 12.05
N ASN A 190 1.18 22.91 13.01
CA ASN A 190 0.36 21.73 13.28
C ASN A 190 -0.57 21.40 12.10
N ILE A 191 -1.18 22.41 11.47
CA ILE A 191 -2.02 22.22 10.27
C ILE A 191 -1.22 21.58 9.13
N ILE A 192 0.03 22.00 8.90
CA ILE A 192 0.90 21.37 7.89
C ILE A 192 1.14 19.89 8.19
N VAL A 193 1.42 19.56 9.46
CA VAL A 193 1.60 18.16 9.89
C VAL A 193 0.32 17.36 9.64
N PHE A 194 -0.84 17.91 10.00
CA PHE A 194 -2.13 17.26 9.79
C PHE A 194 -2.39 16.99 8.30
N LYS A 195 -2.29 18.01 7.44
CA LYS A 195 -2.48 17.90 5.98
C LYS A 195 -1.52 16.88 5.36
N TYR A 196 -0.28 16.79 5.84
CA TYR A 196 0.65 15.77 5.38
C TYR A 196 0.20 14.35 5.75
N CYS A 197 -0.23 14.14 6.99
CA CYS A 197 -0.75 12.86 7.45
C CYS A 197 -2.06 12.44 6.73
N GLU A 198 -2.91 13.39 6.35
CA GLU A 198 -4.10 13.09 5.54
C GLU A 198 -3.75 12.59 4.14
N ARG A 199 -2.76 13.20 3.49
CA ARG A 199 -2.31 12.82 2.14
C ARG A 199 -1.47 11.55 2.12
N SER A 200 -0.69 11.31 3.17
CA SER A 200 0.23 10.18 3.30
C SER A 200 -0.06 9.40 4.59
N PRO A 201 -1.16 8.63 4.65
CA PRO A 201 -1.54 7.86 5.84
C PRO A 201 -0.45 6.88 6.32
N GLU A 202 0.35 6.35 5.41
CA GLU A 202 1.48 5.45 5.68
C GLU A 202 2.64 6.13 6.44
N GLN A 203 2.69 7.46 6.39
CA GLN A 203 3.72 8.28 7.05
C GLN A 203 3.29 8.80 8.43
N VAL A 204 2.08 8.46 8.91
CA VAL A 204 1.57 8.99 10.18
C VAL A 204 2.52 8.71 11.35
N PHE A 205 2.93 7.46 11.58
CA PHE A 205 3.83 7.16 12.71
C PHE A 205 5.23 7.76 12.58
N PRO A 206 5.92 7.70 11.42
CA PRO A 206 7.17 8.45 11.20
C PRO A 206 7.05 9.93 11.54
N ILE A 207 5.98 10.59 11.11
CA ILE A 207 5.79 12.03 11.33
C ILE A 207 5.47 12.33 12.79
N LEU A 208 4.65 11.51 13.45
CA LEU A 208 4.36 11.65 14.86
C LEU A 208 5.56 11.34 15.75
N ARG A 209 6.52 10.53 15.30
CA ARG A 209 7.77 10.30 16.03
C ARG A 209 8.53 11.62 16.17
N ASP A 210 8.57 12.40 15.10
CA ASP A 210 9.28 13.67 15.02
C ASP A 210 8.41 14.83 15.57
N ASN A 211 7.09 14.65 15.65
CA ASN A 211 6.12 15.64 16.16
C ASN A 211 5.16 15.04 17.20
N PRO A 212 5.65 14.49 18.33
CA PRO A 212 4.82 13.67 19.24
C PRO A 212 3.79 14.49 20.04
N ASP A 213 3.94 15.81 20.09
CA ASP A 213 3.14 16.70 20.94
C ASP A 213 2.02 17.42 20.18
N VAL A 214 1.81 17.11 18.89
CA VAL A 214 0.71 17.74 18.15
C VAL A 214 -0.62 17.42 18.83
N PRO A 215 -1.55 18.37 18.89
CA PRO A 215 -2.77 18.26 19.71
C PRO A 215 -3.68 17.11 19.26
N PHE A 216 -3.61 16.71 18.00
CA PHE A 216 -4.41 15.64 17.39
C PHE A 216 -3.67 14.29 17.27
N ALA A 217 -2.49 14.14 17.91
CA ALA A 217 -1.68 12.93 17.74
C ALA A 217 -2.43 11.65 18.14
N ASP A 218 -3.21 11.67 19.23
CA ASP A 218 -3.96 10.47 19.65
C ASP A 218 -5.04 10.08 18.63
N SER A 219 -5.71 11.07 18.02
CA SER A 219 -6.67 10.83 16.94
C SER A 219 -5.99 10.21 15.72
N LEU A 220 -4.84 10.72 15.31
CA LEU A 220 -4.06 10.16 14.21
C LEU A 220 -3.55 8.75 14.52
N ILE A 221 -3.07 8.50 15.75
CA ILE A 221 -2.66 7.16 16.21
C ILE A 221 -3.82 6.19 16.10
N LYS A 222 -5.01 6.56 16.59
CA LYS A 222 -6.20 5.70 16.56
C LYS A 222 -6.62 5.34 15.12
N VAL A 223 -6.61 6.30 14.21
CA VAL A 223 -6.95 6.04 12.80
C VAL A 223 -5.89 5.19 12.12
N ALA A 224 -4.60 5.56 12.25
CA ALA A 224 -3.50 4.83 11.63
C ALA A 224 -3.34 3.41 12.17
N ALA A 225 -3.58 3.20 13.46
CA ALA A 225 -3.54 1.90 14.12
C ALA A 225 -4.38 0.83 13.40
N ARG A 226 -5.60 1.20 12.98
CA ARG A 226 -6.54 0.26 12.35
C ARG A 226 -6.12 -0.10 10.92
N LYS A 227 -5.37 0.78 10.26
CA LYS A 227 -4.82 0.52 8.91
C LYS A 227 -3.51 -0.27 8.99
N GLU A 228 -2.65 0.08 9.93
CA GLU A 228 -1.29 -0.47 10.06
C GLU A 228 -1.01 -0.96 11.50
N PRO A 229 -1.65 -2.06 11.96
CA PRO A 229 -1.57 -2.47 13.36
C PRO A 229 -0.17 -2.94 13.76
N MET A 230 0.59 -3.53 12.82
CA MET A 230 1.98 -3.92 13.04
C MET A 230 2.90 -2.71 13.19
N GLN A 231 2.63 -1.62 12.47
CA GLN A 231 3.41 -0.39 12.63
C GLN A 231 3.17 0.21 14.02
N LEU A 232 1.92 0.26 14.49
CA LEU A 232 1.60 0.66 15.86
C LEU A 232 2.35 -0.20 16.89
N TYR A 233 2.34 -1.52 16.73
CA TYR A 233 3.08 -2.45 17.59
C TYR A 233 4.56 -2.05 17.69
N ASN A 234 5.23 -1.87 16.55
CA ASN A 234 6.64 -1.52 16.50
C ASN A 234 6.94 -0.17 17.18
N TYR A 235 6.12 0.85 16.94
CA TYR A 235 6.30 2.15 17.58
C TYR A 235 5.98 2.12 19.09
N ALA A 236 5.03 1.29 19.52
CA ALA A 236 4.71 1.10 20.94
C ALA A 236 5.85 0.42 21.73
N GLN A 237 6.67 -0.41 21.07
CA GLN A 237 7.85 -1.03 21.68
C GLN A 237 8.96 -0.01 22.00
N ALA A 238 9.04 1.07 21.23
CA ALA A 238 10.11 2.06 21.36
C ALA A 238 10.06 2.80 22.71
N ASN A 239 11.23 3.02 23.30
CA ASN A 239 11.39 3.84 24.51
C ASN A 239 11.61 5.31 24.15
N ASN A 240 10.65 5.92 23.48
CA ASN A 240 10.67 7.34 23.10
C ASN A 240 9.31 8.01 23.41
N ARG A 241 9.21 9.32 23.12
CA ARG A 241 8.01 10.12 23.43
C ARG A 241 6.75 9.57 22.76
N LEU A 242 6.83 9.21 21.48
CA LEU A 242 5.70 8.63 20.75
C LEU A 242 5.30 7.25 21.33
N GLY A 243 6.27 6.37 21.58
CA GLY A 243 6.00 5.06 22.17
C GLY A 243 5.36 5.16 23.56
N ASN A 244 5.81 6.12 24.39
CA ASN A 244 5.16 6.43 25.67
C ASN A 244 3.73 6.94 25.47
N ARG A 245 3.51 7.83 24.50
CA ARG A 245 2.18 8.35 24.17
C ARG A 245 1.22 7.24 23.76
N ILE A 246 1.61 6.38 22.82
CA ILE A 246 0.82 5.22 22.38
C ILE A 246 0.43 4.34 23.57
N ARG A 247 1.38 4.03 24.46
CA ARG A 247 1.14 3.17 25.63
C ARG A 247 0.18 3.77 26.66
N ASN A 248 0.03 5.10 26.66
CA ASN A 248 -0.86 5.83 27.57
C ASN A 248 -2.27 6.04 27.01
N ILE A 249 -2.53 5.68 25.74
CA ILE A 249 -3.89 5.67 25.19
C ILE A 249 -4.65 4.46 25.78
N LYS A 250 -5.61 4.73 26.68
CA LYS A 250 -6.41 3.71 27.38
C LYS A 250 -7.89 3.69 26.97
N ASP A 251 -8.37 4.77 26.37
CA ASP A 251 -9.77 4.94 25.94
C ASP A 251 -10.07 4.27 24.59
N ASP A 252 -9.07 3.67 23.95
CA ASP A 252 -9.22 2.90 22.71
C ASP A 252 -8.75 1.45 22.94
N VAL A 253 -9.69 0.50 22.86
CA VAL A 253 -9.43 -0.93 23.13
C VAL A 253 -8.44 -1.52 22.13
N PHE A 254 -8.49 -1.11 20.86
CA PHE A 254 -7.62 -1.63 19.81
C PHE A 254 -6.17 -1.18 20.05
N VAL A 255 -5.97 0.13 20.26
CA VAL A 255 -4.64 0.70 20.53
C VAL A 255 -4.06 0.16 21.84
N SER A 256 -4.85 0.15 22.91
CA SER A 256 -4.39 -0.33 24.22
C SER A 256 -4.05 -1.83 24.21
N THR A 257 -4.77 -2.64 23.43
CA THR A 257 -4.47 -4.07 23.24
C THR A 257 -3.12 -4.27 22.57
N ILE A 258 -2.86 -3.57 21.45
CA ILE A 258 -1.57 -3.66 20.76
C ILE A 258 -0.44 -3.12 21.63
N ALA A 259 -0.67 -2.02 22.36
CA ALA A 259 0.31 -1.48 23.29
C ALA A 259 0.66 -2.48 24.41
N ARG A 260 -0.31 -3.24 24.91
CA ARG A 260 -0.08 -4.34 25.87
C ARG A 260 0.74 -5.47 25.25
N MET A 261 0.40 -5.89 24.02
CA MET A 261 1.19 -6.90 23.29
C MET A 261 2.64 -6.45 23.09
N ALA A 262 2.87 -5.19 22.70
CA ALA A 262 4.20 -4.63 22.47
C ALA A 262 5.08 -4.62 23.73
N ARG A 263 4.48 -4.63 24.92
CA ARG A 263 5.20 -4.72 26.20
C ARG A 263 5.47 -6.16 26.65
N SER A 264 4.86 -7.16 26.03
CA SER A 264 5.12 -8.57 26.32
C SER A 264 6.33 -9.07 25.54
N ARG A 265 7.14 -9.92 26.19
CA ARG A 265 8.23 -10.67 25.52
C ARG A 265 7.69 -11.60 24.42
N SER A 266 6.43 -12.02 24.54
CA SER A 266 5.75 -12.91 23.60
C SER A 266 4.77 -12.16 22.68
N GLY A 267 4.87 -10.83 22.57
CA GLY A 267 3.93 -9.99 21.83
C GLY A 267 3.57 -10.50 20.43
N GLN A 268 4.57 -10.95 19.67
CA GLN A 268 4.39 -11.49 18.31
C GLN A 268 3.62 -12.82 18.26
N GLN A 269 3.48 -13.55 19.38
CA GLN A 269 2.67 -14.76 19.45
C GLN A 269 1.17 -14.44 19.64
N TYR A 270 0.81 -13.22 20.05
CA TYR A 270 -0.59 -12.84 20.21
C TYR A 270 -1.18 -12.19 18.98
N PHE A 271 -0.31 -11.56 18.17
CA PHE A 271 -0.71 -10.76 17.04
C PHE A 271 -1.59 -11.49 16.00
N PRO A 272 -1.38 -12.79 15.69
CA PRO A 272 -2.30 -13.56 14.84
C PRO A 272 -3.76 -13.56 15.33
N PHE A 273 -3.97 -13.35 16.62
CA PHE A 273 -5.27 -13.37 17.28
C PHE A 273 -5.78 -11.97 17.63
N LEU A 274 -5.19 -10.91 17.04
CA LEU A 274 -5.49 -9.52 17.38
C LEU A 274 -6.99 -9.22 17.35
N ASP A 275 -7.68 -9.59 16.27
CA ASP A 275 -9.12 -9.36 16.13
C ASP A 275 -9.95 -10.07 17.20
N ASN A 276 -9.64 -11.35 17.47
CA ASN A 276 -10.29 -12.13 18.52
C ASN A 276 -10.02 -11.58 19.93
N ILE A 277 -8.84 -11.01 20.17
CA ILE A 277 -8.50 -10.39 21.46
C ILE A 277 -9.23 -9.06 21.63
N VAL A 278 -9.25 -8.22 20.59
CA VAL A 278 -9.94 -6.92 20.62
C VAL A 278 -11.46 -7.09 20.77
N SER A 279 -12.04 -8.09 20.11
CA SER A 279 -13.47 -8.41 20.21
C SER A 279 -13.86 -9.15 21.50
N GLY A 280 -12.88 -9.55 22.32
CA GLY A 280 -13.13 -10.27 23.58
C GLY A 280 -13.47 -11.76 23.40
N LYS A 281 -13.38 -12.32 22.19
CA LYS A 281 -13.53 -13.75 21.93
C LYS A 281 -12.42 -14.60 22.58
N MET A 282 -11.24 -14.00 22.78
CA MET A 282 -10.06 -14.65 23.36
C MET A 282 -9.27 -13.67 24.22
N THR A 283 -8.55 -14.18 25.21
CA THR A 283 -7.67 -13.38 26.08
C THR A 283 -6.20 -13.72 25.82
N ILE A 284 -5.30 -12.83 26.24
CA ILE A 284 -3.85 -13.07 26.14
C ILE A 284 -3.46 -14.27 27.03
N GLU A 285 -4.09 -14.37 28.19
CA GLU A 285 -3.87 -15.41 29.20
C GLU A 285 -4.22 -16.80 28.65
N GLN A 286 -5.32 -16.93 27.91
CA GLN A 286 -5.67 -18.20 27.23
C GLN A 286 -4.63 -18.62 26.18
N ILE A 287 -3.99 -17.66 25.50
CA ILE A 287 -2.93 -17.96 24.53
C ILE A 287 -1.63 -18.33 25.26
N ASP A 288 -1.35 -17.67 26.40
CA ASP A 288 -0.19 -17.95 27.23
C ASP A 288 -0.12 -19.41 27.68
N GLU A 289 -1.26 -20.01 28.01
CA GLU A 289 -1.38 -21.41 28.45
C GLU A 289 -0.97 -22.44 27.37
N ILE A 290 -1.08 -22.08 26.09
CA ILE A 290 -0.86 -23.03 24.98
C ILE A 290 0.28 -22.66 24.05
N ARG A 291 0.81 -21.43 24.12
CA ARG A 291 1.78 -20.90 23.14
C ARG A 291 3.03 -21.77 22.99
N ASP A 292 3.47 -22.38 24.09
CA ASP A 292 4.72 -23.13 24.17
C ASP A 292 4.53 -24.58 23.72
N ASP A 293 3.28 -25.04 23.65
CA ASP A 293 2.91 -26.30 22.99
C ASP A 293 2.74 -26.06 21.49
N SER A 294 3.76 -26.48 20.73
CA SER A 294 3.81 -26.22 19.29
C SER A 294 2.62 -26.82 18.53
N VAL A 295 2.06 -27.94 19.00
CA VAL A 295 0.88 -28.56 18.38
C VAL A 295 -0.35 -27.73 18.71
N LYS A 296 -0.67 -27.51 20.00
CA LYS A 296 -1.86 -26.75 20.39
C LYS A 296 -1.88 -25.34 19.80
N TYR A 297 -0.74 -24.68 19.77
CA TYR A 297 -0.63 -23.35 19.18
C TYR A 297 -0.89 -23.37 17.68
N TYR A 298 -0.34 -24.34 16.94
CA TYR A 298 -0.62 -24.49 15.51
C TYR A 298 -2.10 -24.73 15.23
N LYS A 299 -2.75 -25.60 16.01
CA LYS A 299 -4.19 -25.85 15.93
C LYS A 299 -5.00 -24.58 16.15
N LEU A 300 -4.62 -23.76 17.14
CA LEU A 300 -5.29 -22.50 17.39
C LEU A 300 -5.14 -21.53 16.21
N LEU A 301 -3.95 -21.45 15.60
CA LEU A 301 -3.75 -20.63 14.39
C LEU A 301 -4.68 -21.08 13.26
N VAL A 302 -4.69 -22.38 12.94
CA VAL A 302 -5.56 -22.93 11.88
C VAL A 302 -7.03 -22.65 12.15
N LYS A 303 -7.50 -22.91 13.38
CA LYS A 303 -8.88 -22.60 13.78
C LYS A 303 -9.21 -21.12 13.60
N THR A 304 -8.27 -20.23 13.92
CA THR A 304 -8.45 -18.78 13.76
C THR A 304 -8.50 -18.39 12.28
N GLN A 305 -7.67 -19.01 11.45
CA GLN A 305 -7.67 -18.78 10.00
C GLN A 305 -9.02 -19.14 9.41
N MET A 306 -9.56 -20.30 9.76
CA MET A 306 -10.89 -20.72 9.31
C MET A 306 -12.01 -19.76 9.76
N ASP A 307 -11.99 -19.31 11.02
CA ASP A 307 -12.95 -18.30 11.52
C ASP A 307 -12.86 -17.00 10.71
N TYR A 308 -11.65 -16.52 10.45
CA TYR A 308 -11.44 -15.27 9.70
C TYR A 308 -11.81 -15.42 8.23
N THR A 309 -11.49 -16.54 7.59
CA THR A 309 -11.88 -16.80 6.20
C THR A 309 -13.39 -16.89 6.06
N GLY A 310 -14.08 -17.56 6.99
CA GLY A 310 -15.54 -17.62 7.02
C GLY A 310 -16.20 -16.24 7.16
N ARG A 311 -15.61 -15.34 7.95
CA ARG A 311 -16.06 -13.95 8.09
C ARG A 311 -15.80 -13.12 6.82
N MET A 312 -14.65 -13.32 6.18
CA MET A 312 -14.29 -12.64 4.94
C MET A 312 -15.30 -12.90 3.82
N LEU A 313 -15.90 -14.11 3.76
CA LEU A 313 -16.97 -14.42 2.83
C LEU A 313 -18.22 -13.53 3.01
N ASN A 314 -18.43 -12.96 4.20
CA ASN A 314 -19.51 -12.03 4.51
C ASN A 314 -19.07 -10.55 4.45
N GLY A 315 -17.89 -10.27 3.90
CA GLY A 315 -17.34 -8.91 3.79
C GLY A 315 -16.71 -8.37 5.08
N ASP A 316 -16.47 -9.22 6.08
CA ASP A 316 -15.82 -8.85 7.35
C ASP A 316 -14.36 -9.32 7.35
N THR A 317 -13.43 -8.37 7.16
CA THR A 317 -11.99 -8.63 7.15
C THR A 317 -11.41 -8.45 8.55
N ALA A 318 -10.99 -9.55 9.17
CA ALA A 318 -10.38 -9.54 10.49
C ALA A 318 -8.98 -8.89 10.51
N PHE A 319 -8.66 -8.20 11.60
CA PHE A 319 -7.31 -7.68 11.83
C PHE A 319 -6.29 -8.80 12.08
N GLY A 320 -5.10 -8.66 11.49
CA GLY A 320 -4.00 -9.62 11.68
C GLY A 320 -4.06 -10.85 10.78
N TYR A 321 -4.98 -10.89 9.79
CA TYR A 321 -5.12 -12.02 8.85
C TYR A 321 -3.80 -12.39 8.17
N ARG A 322 -3.07 -11.40 7.63
CA ARG A 322 -1.79 -11.61 6.94
C ARG A 322 -0.73 -12.19 7.88
N GLU A 323 -0.61 -11.64 9.09
CA GLU A 323 0.31 -12.11 10.11
C GLU A 323 -0.04 -13.51 10.61
N LEU A 324 -1.32 -13.84 10.68
CA LEU A 324 -1.83 -15.17 10.98
C LEU A 324 -1.41 -16.18 9.91
N THR A 325 -1.65 -15.89 8.63
CA THR A 325 -1.25 -16.75 7.51
C THR A 325 0.27 -17.01 7.52
N GLU A 326 1.08 -15.96 7.70
CA GLU A 326 2.54 -16.09 7.80
C GLU A 326 2.97 -16.93 9.02
N LYS A 327 2.27 -16.78 10.15
CA LYS A 327 2.55 -17.57 11.35
C LYS A 327 2.22 -19.05 11.16
N ILE A 328 1.12 -19.37 10.46
CA ILE A 328 0.75 -20.75 10.11
C ILE A 328 1.83 -21.35 9.23
N ARG A 329 2.22 -20.66 8.15
CA ARG A 329 3.32 -21.08 7.26
C ARG A 329 4.59 -21.40 8.02
N LYS A 330 5.05 -20.46 8.85
CA LYS A 330 6.27 -20.65 9.63
C LYS A 330 6.19 -21.84 10.58
N ARG A 331 5.07 -21.99 11.31
CA ARG A 331 4.90 -23.13 12.24
C ARG A 331 4.76 -24.46 11.50
N ALA A 332 4.05 -24.50 10.38
CA ALA A 332 3.93 -25.67 9.52
C ALA A 332 5.33 -26.13 9.03
N ALA A 333 6.12 -25.19 8.53
CA ALA A 333 7.47 -25.44 8.04
C ALA A 333 8.42 -25.91 9.15
N ASP A 334 8.57 -25.11 10.21
CA ASP A 334 9.61 -25.29 11.23
C ASP A 334 9.33 -26.50 12.12
N VAL A 335 8.07 -26.75 12.49
CA VAL A 335 7.71 -27.77 13.50
C VAL A 335 7.45 -29.12 12.84
N PHE A 336 6.67 -29.14 11.77
CA PHE A 336 6.15 -30.38 11.20
C PHE A 336 6.91 -30.80 9.95
N VAL A 337 6.99 -29.94 8.93
CA VAL A 337 7.60 -30.31 7.64
C VAL A 337 9.09 -30.57 7.76
N ALA A 338 9.83 -29.70 8.46
CA ALA A 338 11.24 -29.93 8.74
C ALA A 338 11.48 -31.27 9.46
N THR A 339 10.61 -31.62 10.42
CA THR A 339 10.68 -32.88 11.16
C THR A 339 10.41 -34.10 10.26
N ILE A 340 9.30 -34.12 9.50
CA ILE A 340 8.95 -35.28 8.67
C ILE A 340 9.90 -35.44 7.47
N ASN A 341 10.44 -34.34 6.93
CA ASN A 341 11.47 -34.38 5.89
C ASN A 341 12.80 -34.88 6.47
N GLY A 342 13.20 -34.41 7.66
CA GLY A 342 14.41 -34.86 8.34
C GLY A 342 14.40 -36.35 8.70
N LEU A 343 13.21 -36.94 8.85
CA LEU A 343 13.00 -38.36 9.15
C LEU A 343 12.71 -39.21 7.89
N HIS A 344 13.10 -38.76 6.69
CA HIS A 344 12.77 -39.46 5.44
C HIS A 344 13.29 -40.90 5.32
N GLU A 345 14.34 -41.25 6.07
CA GLU A 345 14.91 -42.61 6.14
C GLU A 345 14.32 -43.50 7.26
N LYS A 346 13.35 -42.99 8.04
CA LYS A 346 12.70 -43.75 9.11
C LYS A 346 11.40 -44.39 8.64
N SER A 347 10.89 -45.37 9.39
CA SER A 347 9.58 -45.96 9.14
C SER A 347 8.47 -44.91 9.27
N ASP A 348 7.35 -45.12 8.57
CA ASP A 348 6.25 -44.17 8.51
C ASP A 348 5.66 -43.88 9.90
N GLU A 349 5.61 -44.87 10.80
CA GLU A 349 5.14 -44.69 12.18
C GLU A 349 5.99 -43.70 12.96
N VAL A 350 7.31 -43.73 12.77
CA VAL A 350 8.25 -42.82 13.43
C VAL A 350 8.23 -41.46 12.72
N ARG A 351 8.33 -41.48 11.39
CA ARG A 351 8.42 -40.30 10.53
C ARG A 351 7.23 -39.38 10.70
N PHE A 352 6.01 -39.91 10.66
CA PHE A 352 4.78 -39.12 10.66
C PHE A 352 4.15 -38.97 12.05
N ARG A 353 4.85 -39.35 13.13
CA ARG A 353 4.34 -39.26 14.49
C ARG A 353 3.93 -37.86 14.89
N CYS A 354 4.69 -36.82 14.49
CA CYS A 354 4.42 -35.44 14.88
C CYS A 354 3.15 -34.86 14.24
N ILE A 355 2.68 -35.40 13.12
CA ILE A 355 1.46 -34.96 12.43
C ILE A 355 0.22 -35.78 12.81
N GLN A 356 0.37 -36.91 13.52
CA GLN A 356 -0.76 -37.74 13.99
C GLN A 356 -1.82 -37.00 14.82
N PRO A 357 -1.44 -36.06 15.71
CA PRO A 357 -2.40 -35.29 16.48
C PRO A 357 -3.27 -34.35 15.64
N LEU A 358 -2.87 -34.03 14.40
CA LEU A 358 -3.56 -33.06 13.56
C LEU A 358 -4.87 -33.64 12.97
N ASN A 359 -5.86 -32.76 12.77
CA ASN A 359 -7.09 -33.08 12.03
C ASN A 359 -6.91 -32.82 10.51
N ALA A 360 -7.95 -33.03 9.72
CA ALA A 360 -7.87 -32.90 8.27
C ALA A 360 -7.58 -31.46 7.83
N GLU A 361 -8.22 -30.48 8.45
CA GLU A 361 -8.05 -29.06 8.13
C GLU A 361 -6.64 -28.56 8.48
N GLU A 362 -6.10 -28.99 9.63
CA GLU A 362 -4.74 -28.68 10.07
C GLU A 362 -3.68 -29.28 9.14
N LEU A 363 -3.93 -30.49 8.63
CA LEU A 363 -3.08 -31.16 7.63
C LEU A 363 -3.19 -30.51 6.24
N TYR A 364 -4.38 -30.03 5.87
CA TYR A 364 -4.58 -29.24 4.66
C TYR A 364 -3.74 -27.97 4.69
N TYR A 365 -3.84 -27.18 5.76
CA TYR A 365 -3.01 -25.97 5.92
C TYR A 365 -1.53 -26.31 6.00
N LEU A 366 -1.17 -27.46 6.59
CA LEU A 366 0.22 -27.91 6.61
C LEU A 366 0.75 -28.08 5.19
N ALA A 367 -0.02 -28.74 4.32
CA ALA A 367 0.34 -28.98 2.93
C ALA A 367 0.48 -27.68 2.14
N VAL A 368 -0.60 -26.88 2.06
CA VAL A 368 -0.65 -25.70 1.16
C VAL A 368 0.28 -24.58 1.61
N MET A 369 0.52 -24.44 2.92
CA MET A 369 1.39 -23.38 3.43
C MET A 369 2.87 -23.71 3.31
N THR A 370 3.22 -24.96 3.00
CA THR A 370 4.61 -25.43 2.88
C THR A 370 4.91 -25.99 1.48
N ASP A 371 4.11 -25.58 0.50
CA ASP A 371 4.39 -25.88 -0.89
C ASP A 371 5.80 -25.43 -1.28
N GLY A 372 6.49 -26.27 -2.06
CA GLY A 372 7.92 -26.14 -2.38
C GLY A 372 8.90 -26.51 -1.24
N LEU A 373 8.45 -26.67 0.02
CA LEU A 373 9.29 -27.11 1.14
C LEU A 373 9.08 -28.57 1.52
N ILE A 374 7.84 -29.06 1.42
CA ILE A 374 7.51 -30.46 1.72
C ILE A 374 8.08 -31.39 0.64
N TYR A 375 8.74 -32.47 1.05
CA TYR A 375 9.20 -33.48 0.08
C TYR A 375 8.00 -34.21 -0.53
N THR A 376 8.10 -34.59 -1.81
CA THR A 376 7.06 -35.39 -2.49
C THR A 376 6.69 -36.61 -1.67
N SER A 377 7.67 -37.33 -1.09
CA SER A 377 7.40 -38.50 -0.24
C SER A 377 6.73 -38.16 1.09
N SER A 378 7.03 -36.99 1.69
CA SER A 378 6.38 -36.53 2.92
C SER A 378 4.91 -36.19 2.67
N TYR A 379 4.61 -35.56 1.53
CA TYR A 379 3.24 -35.27 1.11
C TYR A 379 2.48 -36.57 0.80
N THR A 380 2.99 -37.37 -0.13
CA THR A 380 2.29 -38.53 -0.71
C THR A 380 2.15 -39.73 0.22
N LYS A 381 3.09 -39.93 1.17
CA LYS A 381 3.02 -41.05 2.13
C LYS A 381 2.50 -40.64 3.51
N GLY A 382 2.54 -39.34 3.83
CA GLY A 382 2.24 -38.83 5.17
C GLY A 382 1.04 -37.91 5.18
N VAL A 383 1.25 -36.66 4.76
CA VAL A 383 0.29 -35.57 4.96
C VAL A 383 -1.02 -35.81 4.22
N TYR A 384 -0.97 -36.09 2.91
CA TYR A 384 -2.16 -36.27 2.09
C TYR A 384 -2.99 -37.50 2.49
N PRO A 385 -2.42 -38.72 2.63
CA PRO A 385 -3.19 -39.89 3.04
C PRO A 385 -3.80 -39.74 4.44
N LEU A 386 -3.06 -39.13 5.38
CA LEU A 386 -3.58 -38.91 6.73
C LEU A 386 -4.73 -37.90 6.72
N MET A 387 -4.60 -36.82 5.95
CA MET A 387 -5.65 -35.81 5.77
C MET A 387 -6.93 -36.45 5.23
N MET A 388 -6.82 -37.21 4.14
CA MET A 388 -7.97 -37.90 3.52
C MET A 388 -8.58 -38.93 4.46
N LYS A 389 -7.76 -39.67 5.21
CA LYS A 389 -8.24 -40.60 6.25
C LYS A 389 -9.01 -39.88 7.36
N LYS A 390 -8.53 -38.72 7.83
CA LYS A 390 -9.14 -37.96 8.92
C LYS A 390 -10.49 -37.34 8.55
N ILE A 391 -10.69 -36.99 7.27
CA ILE A 391 -11.98 -36.52 6.75
C ILE A 391 -12.88 -37.68 6.26
N GLY A 392 -12.43 -38.94 6.39
CA GLY A 392 -13.22 -40.11 5.99
C GLY A 392 -13.39 -40.24 4.46
N GLY A 393 -12.40 -39.78 3.69
CA GLY A 393 -12.46 -39.83 2.22
C GLY A 393 -13.45 -38.85 1.61
N ARG A 394 -13.85 -37.80 2.34
CA ARG A 394 -14.78 -36.75 1.89
C ARG A 394 -14.03 -35.47 1.51
N GLY A 395 -13.36 -35.46 0.36
CA GLY A 395 -12.62 -34.28 -0.12
C GLY A 395 -13.50 -33.06 -0.38
N ASP A 396 -14.74 -33.31 -0.80
CA ASP A 396 -15.79 -32.29 -0.93
C ASP A 396 -16.04 -31.53 0.37
N SER A 397 -16.22 -32.28 1.46
CA SER A 397 -16.54 -31.75 2.79
C SER A 397 -15.33 -31.02 3.37
N LEU A 398 -14.11 -31.47 3.07
CA LEU A 398 -12.89 -30.78 3.48
C LEU A 398 -12.88 -29.33 2.95
N LEU A 399 -13.12 -29.13 1.65
CA LEU A 399 -13.12 -27.79 1.05
C LEU A 399 -14.24 -26.89 1.61
N VAL A 400 -15.42 -27.46 1.88
CA VAL A 400 -16.52 -26.74 2.52
C VAL A 400 -16.14 -26.28 3.93
N ASN A 401 -15.54 -27.15 4.74
CA ASN A 401 -15.06 -26.81 6.09
C ASN A 401 -14.02 -25.69 6.06
N LEU A 402 -13.18 -25.68 5.04
CA LEU A 402 -12.12 -24.69 4.84
C LEU A 402 -12.60 -23.41 4.18
N HIS A 403 -13.88 -23.29 3.85
CA HIS A 403 -14.42 -22.15 3.10
C HIS A 403 -13.69 -21.92 1.76
N PHE A 404 -13.18 -23.02 1.16
CA PHE A 404 -12.33 -23.00 -0.02
C PHE A 404 -11.06 -22.14 0.14
N ASP A 405 -10.57 -21.90 1.36
CA ASP A 405 -9.32 -21.15 1.56
C ASP A 405 -8.16 -21.86 0.87
N HIS A 406 -7.34 -21.14 0.10
CA HIS A 406 -6.19 -21.68 -0.64
C HIS A 406 -6.49 -22.89 -1.56
N TYR A 407 -7.75 -23.11 -1.99
CA TYR A 407 -8.10 -24.32 -2.76
C TYR A 407 -7.32 -24.45 -4.08
N ARG A 408 -7.00 -23.34 -4.75
CA ARG A 408 -6.19 -23.37 -5.98
C ARG A 408 -4.78 -23.90 -5.72
N LYS A 409 -4.13 -23.42 -4.66
CA LYS A 409 -2.82 -23.91 -4.22
C LYS A 409 -2.86 -25.41 -3.92
N PHE A 410 -3.91 -25.86 -3.22
CA PHE A 410 -4.09 -27.27 -2.92
C PHE A 410 -4.23 -28.12 -4.18
N LEU A 411 -5.10 -27.73 -5.12
CA LEU A 411 -5.29 -28.47 -6.38
C LEU A 411 -4.02 -28.50 -7.22
N SER A 412 -3.26 -27.40 -7.24
CA SER A 412 -1.98 -27.33 -7.91
C SER A 412 -0.95 -28.29 -7.31
N GLN A 413 -0.81 -28.28 -5.98
CA GLN A 413 0.08 -29.20 -5.28
C GLN A 413 -0.34 -30.67 -5.45
N ALA A 414 -1.65 -30.94 -5.42
CA ALA A 414 -2.19 -32.28 -5.64
C ALA A 414 -1.95 -32.77 -7.09
N ALA A 415 -2.01 -31.87 -8.08
CA ALA A 415 -1.66 -32.19 -9.46
C ALA A 415 -0.17 -32.54 -9.58
N ALA A 416 0.70 -31.69 -9.03
CA ALA A 416 2.15 -31.86 -9.07
C ALA A 416 2.61 -33.17 -8.41
N TYR A 417 1.89 -33.64 -7.39
CA TYR A 417 2.18 -34.89 -6.69
C TYR A 417 1.31 -36.07 -7.12
N ASN A 418 0.56 -35.93 -8.22
CA ASN A 418 -0.30 -36.96 -8.81
C ASN A 418 -1.33 -37.55 -7.84
N THR A 419 -1.88 -36.72 -6.94
CA THR A 419 -2.98 -37.07 -6.02
C THR A 419 -4.29 -36.38 -6.38
N LEU A 420 -4.31 -35.47 -7.36
CA LEU A 420 -5.51 -34.74 -7.75
C LEU A 420 -6.64 -35.69 -8.22
N GLY A 421 -6.31 -36.73 -9.00
CA GLY A 421 -7.31 -37.69 -9.45
C GLY A 421 -8.01 -38.41 -8.29
N ASP A 422 -7.23 -38.92 -7.34
CA ASP A 422 -7.72 -39.54 -6.11
C ASP A 422 -8.60 -38.58 -5.30
N PHE A 423 -8.15 -37.32 -5.16
CA PHE A 423 -8.91 -36.30 -4.45
C PHE A 423 -10.26 -36.01 -5.12
N LEU A 424 -10.30 -35.81 -6.43
CA LEU A 424 -11.53 -35.55 -7.18
C LEU A 424 -12.49 -36.75 -7.15
N SER A 425 -11.96 -37.98 -7.16
CA SER A 425 -12.75 -39.20 -7.03
C SER A 425 -13.36 -39.39 -5.64
N SER A 426 -12.89 -38.65 -4.63
CA SER A 426 -13.42 -38.70 -3.26
C SER A 426 -14.72 -37.89 -3.06
N PHE A 427 -15.13 -37.11 -4.08
CA PHE A 427 -16.37 -36.33 -4.04
C PHE A 427 -17.58 -37.28 -4.18
N SER A 428 -18.59 -37.11 -3.33
CA SER A 428 -19.80 -37.94 -3.42
C SER A 428 -20.67 -37.61 -4.63
N ASN A 429 -20.53 -36.39 -5.18
CA ASN A 429 -21.21 -35.96 -6.39
C ASN A 429 -20.17 -35.54 -7.43
N HIS A 430 -20.18 -36.20 -8.59
CA HIS A 430 -19.22 -35.91 -9.66
C HIS A 430 -19.35 -34.49 -10.22
N SER A 431 -20.56 -33.90 -10.24
CA SER A 431 -20.72 -32.52 -10.74
C SER A 431 -19.99 -31.50 -9.87
N ASP A 432 -19.84 -31.76 -8.57
CA ASP A 432 -19.16 -30.84 -7.65
C ASP A 432 -17.65 -30.81 -7.94
N ALA A 433 -17.07 -31.95 -8.36
CA ALA A 433 -15.69 -32.03 -8.82
C ALA A 433 -15.50 -31.28 -10.17
N ASP A 434 -16.48 -31.37 -11.07
CA ASP A 434 -16.47 -30.63 -12.33
C ASP A 434 -16.53 -29.11 -12.09
N ASP A 435 -17.43 -28.68 -11.21
CA ASP A 435 -17.60 -27.28 -10.81
C ASP A 435 -16.35 -26.73 -10.11
N LEU A 436 -15.70 -27.56 -9.28
CA LEU A 436 -14.42 -27.20 -8.66
C LEU A 436 -13.33 -26.95 -9.69
N MET A 437 -13.17 -27.85 -10.67
CA MET A 437 -12.17 -27.69 -11.75
C MET A 437 -12.49 -26.50 -12.66
N LYS A 438 -13.77 -26.20 -12.89
CA LYS A 438 -14.18 -24.97 -13.57
C LYS A 438 -13.84 -23.73 -12.76
N ALA A 439 -14.10 -23.74 -11.45
CA ALA A 439 -13.78 -22.63 -10.55
C ALA A 439 -12.27 -22.42 -10.42
N PHE A 440 -11.48 -23.50 -10.45
CA PHE A 440 -10.02 -23.47 -10.39
C PHE A 440 -9.42 -22.53 -11.45
N VAL A 441 -9.89 -22.63 -12.69
CA VAL A 441 -9.40 -21.80 -13.81
C VAL A 441 -10.23 -20.53 -14.06
N SER A 442 -11.21 -20.21 -13.22
CA SER A 442 -12.11 -19.07 -13.43
C SER A 442 -11.81 -17.91 -12.48
N LYS A 443 -12.19 -16.69 -12.91
CA LYS A 443 -12.10 -15.45 -12.12
C LYS A 443 -10.70 -15.09 -11.60
N LEU A 444 -9.64 -15.59 -12.24
CA LEU A 444 -8.24 -15.30 -11.89
C LEU A 444 -7.92 -13.80 -11.95
N GLU A 445 -8.62 -13.05 -12.80
CA GLU A 445 -8.50 -11.60 -12.93
C GLU A 445 -8.95 -10.80 -11.69
N ARG A 446 -9.71 -11.44 -10.79
CA ARG A 446 -10.23 -10.83 -9.56
C ARG A 446 -9.29 -10.97 -8.37
N ALA A 447 -8.26 -11.81 -8.45
CA ALA A 447 -7.27 -11.96 -7.38
C ALA A 447 -6.43 -10.68 -7.23
N ASN A 448 -5.88 -10.39 -6.05
CA ASN A 448 -5.00 -9.22 -5.86
C ASN A 448 -3.60 -9.40 -6.46
N GLY A 449 -3.22 -10.62 -6.83
CA GLY A 449 -1.93 -10.97 -7.42
C GLY A 449 -2.05 -11.87 -8.64
N LEU A 450 -0.93 -12.47 -9.06
CA LEU A 450 -0.85 -13.43 -10.17
C LEU A 450 -0.68 -14.88 -9.70
N GLU A 451 -0.53 -15.11 -8.39
CA GLU A 451 -0.26 -16.43 -7.80
C GLU A 451 -1.27 -17.49 -8.25
N ASP A 452 -2.57 -17.20 -8.17
CA ASP A 452 -3.63 -18.11 -8.63
C ASP A 452 -3.48 -18.50 -10.11
N GLY A 453 -3.02 -17.58 -10.96
CA GLY A 453 -2.77 -17.87 -12.38
C GLY A 453 -1.52 -18.72 -12.59
N VAL A 454 -0.50 -18.52 -11.77
CA VAL A 454 0.71 -19.36 -11.76
C VAL A 454 0.38 -20.78 -11.30
N ASP A 455 -0.38 -20.92 -10.21
CA ASP A 455 -0.83 -22.22 -9.71
C ASP A 455 -1.59 -22.99 -10.82
N VAL A 456 -2.51 -22.33 -11.53
CA VAL A 456 -3.24 -22.93 -12.65
C VAL A 456 -2.32 -23.33 -13.81
N ALA A 457 -1.33 -22.49 -14.15
CA ALA A 457 -0.37 -22.77 -15.21
C ALA A 457 0.49 -24.00 -14.88
N ASP A 458 1.11 -24.01 -13.70
CA ASP A 458 2.03 -25.07 -13.28
C ASP A 458 1.33 -26.43 -13.15
N SER A 459 0.04 -26.42 -12.75
CA SER A 459 -0.76 -27.64 -12.65
C SER A 459 -1.02 -28.31 -13.99
N TYR A 460 -1.12 -27.52 -15.06
CA TYR A 460 -1.67 -28.01 -16.33
C TYR A 460 -0.81 -29.12 -16.94
N ALA A 461 0.52 -29.02 -16.85
CA ALA A 461 1.42 -30.06 -17.35
C ALA A 461 1.13 -31.42 -16.71
N SER A 462 1.05 -31.46 -15.38
CA SER A 462 0.75 -32.69 -14.65
C SER A 462 -0.67 -33.21 -14.93
N ILE A 463 -1.64 -32.31 -15.13
CA ILE A 463 -3.04 -32.69 -15.43
C ILE A 463 -3.18 -33.23 -16.85
N VAL A 464 -2.46 -32.69 -17.84
CA VAL A 464 -2.45 -33.23 -19.21
C VAL A 464 -2.00 -34.69 -19.23
N GLU A 465 -0.97 -35.01 -18.45
CA GLU A 465 -0.44 -36.38 -18.38
C GLU A 465 -1.33 -37.32 -17.56
N SER A 466 -1.82 -36.87 -16.39
CA SER A 466 -2.53 -37.74 -15.44
C SER A 466 -4.06 -37.79 -15.64
N LEU A 467 -4.66 -36.73 -16.15
CA LEU A 467 -6.11 -36.51 -16.26
C LEU A 467 -6.48 -35.80 -17.58
N PRO A 468 -6.22 -36.39 -18.75
CA PRO A 468 -6.31 -35.71 -20.05
C PRO A 468 -7.70 -35.11 -20.34
N SER A 469 -8.78 -35.78 -19.94
CA SER A 469 -10.15 -35.24 -20.08
C SER A 469 -10.34 -33.96 -19.28
N ARG A 470 -9.76 -33.87 -18.08
CA ARG A 470 -9.80 -32.66 -17.24
C ARG A 470 -8.96 -31.54 -17.81
N ALA A 471 -7.79 -31.84 -18.39
CA ALA A 471 -6.98 -30.86 -19.08
C ALA A 471 -7.74 -30.21 -20.25
N ALA A 472 -8.43 -31.01 -21.07
CA ALA A 472 -9.25 -30.50 -22.18
C ALA A 472 -10.38 -29.57 -21.68
N GLU A 473 -11.05 -29.91 -20.58
CA GLU A 473 -12.05 -29.05 -19.95
C GLU A 473 -11.46 -27.75 -19.39
N MET A 474 -10.28 -27.82 -18.77
CA MET A 474 -9.57 -26.64 -18.28
C MET A 474 -9.22 -25.67 -19.42
N LEU A 475 -8.67 -26.18 -20.53
CA LEU A 475 -8.38 -25.36 -21.72
C LEU A 475 -9.64 -24.68 -22.26
N LYS A 476 -10.74 -25.43 -22.40
CA LYS A 476 -12.02 -24.86 -22.82
C LYS A 476 -12.49 -23.76 -21.87
N ASN A 477 -12.39 -23.97 -20.56
CA ASN A 477 -12.79 -22.97 -19.57
C ASN A 477 -11.88 -21.73 -19.56
N VAL A 478 -10.58 -21.88 -19.83
CA VAL A 478 -9.65 -20.74 -20.03
C VAL A 478 -10.06 -19.91 -21.24
N GLN A 479 -10.41 -20.55 -22.37
CA GLN A 479 -10.88 -19.88 -23.57
C GLN A 479 -12.21 -19.14 -23.33
N LEU A 480 -13.17 -19.78 -22.65
CA LEU A 480 -14.42 -19.13 -22.28
C LEU A 480 -14.22 -17.91 -21.36
N ASN A 481 -13.28 -18.00 -20.42
CA ASN A 481 -12.95 -16.86 -19.56
C ASN A 481 -12.24 -15.73 -20.35
N TYR A 482 -11.41 -16.06 -21.33
CA TYR A 482 -10.80 -15.08 -22.22
C TYR A 482 -11.88 -14.30 -23.00
N GLU A 483 -12.80 -15.00 -23.65
CA GLU A 483 -13.92 -14.40 -24.39
C GLU A 483 -14.81 -13.52 -23.49
N ARG A 484 -15.12 -14.00 -22.27
CA ARG A 484 -15.85 -13.21 -21.27
C ARG A 484 -15.14 -11.89 -20.97
N ASN A 485 -13.83 -11.91 -20.75
CA ASN A 485 -13.08 -10.70 -20.40
C ASN A 485 -12.92 -9.74 -21.60
N ILE A 486 -12.91 -10.25 -22.84
CA ILE A 486 -13.05 -9.41 -24.05
C ILE A 486 -14.40 -8.70 -24.03
N GLY A 487 -15.50 -9.45 -23.83
CA GLY A 487 -16.85 -8.88 -23.78
C GLY A 487 -17.05 -7.86 -22.65
N GLU A 488 -16.38 -8.06 -21.51
CA GLU A 488 -16.40 -7.14 -20.36
C GLU A 488 -15.39 -5.98 -20.47
N ASN A 489 -14.58 -5.91 -21.54
CA ASN A 489 -13.46 -4.98 -21.71
C ASN A 489 -12.49 -4.98 -20.51
N ASN A 490 -12.26 -6.14 -19.91
CA ASN A 490 -11.39 -6.30 -18.75
C ASN A 490 -9.95 -6.61 -19.20
N GLN A 491 -9.16 -5.56 -19.38
CA GLN A 491 -7.78 -5.65 -19.88
C GLN A 491 -6.90 -6.60 -19.06
N ARG A 492 -7.08 -6.64 -17.74
CA ARG A 492 -6.34 -7.55 -16.87
C ARG A 492 -6.69 -9.00 -17.15
N GLY A 493 -7.97 -9.31 -17.26
CA GLY A 493 -8.42 -10.67 -17.57
C GLY A 493 -8.01 -11.11 -18.97
N ILE A 494 -8.13 -10.24 -19.97
CA ILE A 494 -7.66 -10.49 -21.34
C ILE A 494 -6.18 -10.91 -21.31
N ALA A 495 -5.33 -10.16 -20.61
CA ALA A 495 -3.91 -10.49 -20.50
C ALA A 495 -3.68 -11.86 -19.82
N ILE A 496 -4.31 -12.11 -18.67
CA ILE A 496 -4.14 -13.36 -17.91
C ILE A 496 -4.56 -14.58 -18.72
N TYR A 497 -5.78 -14.58 -19.27
CA TYR A 497 -6.29 -15.75 -19.98
C TYR A 497 -5.65 -15.95 -21.35
N ASN A 498 -5.17 -14.89 -22.01
CA ASN A 498 -4.38 -15.03 -23.24
C ASN A 498 -3.07 -15.79 -22.97
N ILE A 499 -2.35 -15.41 -21.90
CA ILE A 499 -1.12 -16.10 -21.50
C ILE A 499 -1.42 -17.56 -21.16
N LEU A 500 -2.44 -17.83 -20.34
CA LEU A 500 -2.82 -19.20 -19.97
C LEU A 500 -3.23 -20.04 -21.18
N ASN A 501 -4.02 -19.48 -22.12
CA ASN A 501 -4.42 -20.19 -23.32
C ASN A 501 -3.21 -20.60 -24.17
N LYS A 502 -2.26 -19.68 -24.37
CA LYS A 502 -1.01 -19.95 -25.11
C LYS A 502 -0.15 -21.00 -24.41
N LEU A 503 0.00 -20.89 -23.09
CA LEU A 503 0.73 -21.88 -22.30
C LEU A 503 0.08 -23.26 -22.45
N PHE A 504 -1.23 -23.37 -22.28
CA PHE A 504 -1.93 -24.65 -22.34
C PHE A 504 -1.85 -25.28 -23.73
N LEU A 505 -2.04 -24.49 -24.78
CA LEU A 505 -1.89 -24.97 -26.15
C LEU A 505 -0.45 -25.36 -26.47
N SER A 506 0.56 -24.68 -25.91
CA SER A 506 1.97 -25.05 -26.13
C SER A 506 2.39 -26.37 -25.45
N ALA A 507 1.61 -26.85 -24.48
CA ALA A 507 1.85 -28.16 -23.87
C ALA A 507 1.44 -29.32 -24.80
N ASP A 508 0.59 -29.07 -25.80
CA ASP A 508 0.31 -30.04 -26.86
C ASP A 508 1.38 -29.93 -27.96
N SER A 509 2.18 -30.98 -28.11
CA SER A 509 3.23 -31.06 -29.13
C SER A 509 2.72 -30.88 -30.57
N ASN A 510 1.42 -31.03 -30.81
CA ASN A 510 0.80 -30.85 -32.13
C ASN A 510 0.40 -29.40 -32.43
N SER A 511 0.28 -28.54 -31.42
CA SER A 511 -0.30 -27.20 -31.54
C SER A 511 0.67 -26.13 -32.12
N ARG A 512 1.94 -26.46 -32.35
CA ARG A 512 2.98 -25.61 -33.00
C ARG A 512 3.08 -24.16 -32.49
N ILE A 513 2.72 -23.89 -31.23
CA ILE A 513 2.85 -22.56 -30.64
C ILE A 513 4.28 -22.35 -30.14
N ASP A 514 4.95 -21.33 -30.67
CA ASP A 514 6.26 -20.87 -30.17
C ASP A 514 6.07 -19.77 -29.11
N LEU A 515 6.13 -20.16 -27.84
CA LEU A 515 6.05 -19.24 -26.71
C LEU A 515 7.13 -18.14 -26.74
N THR A 516 8.28 -18.43 -27.34
CA THR A 516 9.40 -17.47 -27.45
C THR A 516 9.02 -16.35 -28.42
N GLN A 517 8.41 -16.72 -29.55
CA GLN A 517 7.95 -15.77 -30.55
C GLN A 517 6.74 -14.97 -30.07
N GLU A 518 5.82 -15.62 -29.34
CA GLU A 518 4.54 -15.02 -28.97
C GLU A 518 4.53 -14.23 -27.67
N LEU A 519 5.37 -14.62 -26.70
CA LEU A 519 5.39 -14.04 -25.36
C LEU A 519 6.80 -13.64 -24.89
N GLY A 520 7.84 -13.92 -25.70
CA GLY A 520 9.23 -13.65 -25.31
C GLY A 520 9.74 -14.57 -24.21
N ILE A 521 9.06 -15.69 -23.93
CA ILE A 521 9.42 -16.63 -22.86
C ILE A 521 9.93 -17.96 -23.44
N PRO A 522 10.97 -18.59 -22.85
CA PRO A 522 11.45 -19.89 -23.31
C PRO A 522 10.34 -20.97 -23.27
N PRO A 523 10.45 -22.06 -24.06
CA PRO A 523 9.52 -23.19 -23.99
C PRO A 523 9.43 -23.74 -22.56
N VAL A 524 8.22 -23.81 -22.01
CA VAL A 524 7.98 -24.19 -20.60
C VAL A 524 7.80 -25.72 -20.44
N TYR A 525 7.32 -26.42 -21.47
CA TYR A 525 6.89 -27.83 -21.36
C TYR A 525 7.74 -28.84 -22.16
N ASN A 526 8.77 -28.40 -22.91
CA ASN A 526 9.47 -29.24 -23.91
C ASN A 526 10.96 -29.53 -23.63
N ARG A 527 11.44 -29.54 -22.37
CA ARG A 527 12.81 -30.01 -22.04
C ARG A 527 12.87 -30.87 -20.79
N ASN A 528 13.64 -31.97 -20.87
CA ASN A 528 13.98 -32.83 -19.74
C ASN A 528 14.67 -32.03 -18.62
N TRP A 529 14.24 -32.31 -17.39
CA TRP A 529 14.34 -31.47 -16.21
C TRP A 529 15.63 -31.67 -15.40
N GLU A 530 16.45 -30.63 -15.27
CA GLU A 530 17.18 -30.30 -14.04
C GLU A 530 17.25 -28.76 -13.94
N TYR A 531 16.94 -28.20 -12.76
CA TYR A 531 16.96 -26.77 -12.39
C TYR A 531 15.74 -25.90 -12.79
N HIS A 532 14.67 -25.98 -12.00
CA HIS A 532 13.65 -24.91 -11.93
C HIS A 532 13.35 -24.48 -10.49
N LEU A 533 14.05 -23.43 -10.06
CA LEU A 533 13.51 -22.35 -9.24
C LEU A 533 14.25 -21.12 -9.75
N PHE A 534 13.66 -20.28 -10.62
CA PHE A 534 13.94 -18.82 -10.74
C PHE A 534 13.46 -18.11 -12.03
N ILE A 535 13.04 -18.79 -13.11
CA ILE A 535 13.04 -18.11 -14.43
C ILE A 535 11.75 -17.37 -14.82
N ILE A 536 10.57 -17.62 -14.21
CA ILE A 536 9.34 -16.99 -14.72
C ILE A 536 9.15 -15.51 -14.28
N PHE A 537 9.87 -14.98 -13.27
CA PHE A 537 9.63 -13.59 -12.81
C PHE A 537 10.85 -12.72 -12.44
N ARG A 538 12.07 -13.02 -12.92
CA ARG A 538 13.23 -12.12 -12.69
C ARG A 538 13.26 -10.86 -13.56
N PHE A 539 12.27 -10.62 -14.42
CA PHE A 539 12.23 -9.44 -15.31
C PHE A 539 11.62 -8.17 -14.71
N GLN A 540 11.20 -8.16 -13.43
CA GLN A 540 10.67 -6.95 -12.81
C GLN A 540 11.71 -6.00 -12.18
N HIS A 541 13.02 -6.27 -12.23
CA HIS A 541 14.06 -5.41 -11.63
C HIS A 541 15.24 -5.12 -12.57
N SER A 542 14.98 -4.68 -13.81
CA SER A 542 15.98 -3.94 -14.60
C SER A 542 15.34 -2.73 -15.28
N PRO A 543 15.88 -1.51 -15.10
CA PRO A 543 15.42 -0.35 -15.85
C PRO A 543 15.81 -0.52 -17.32
N MET A 544 14.83 -0.34 -18.22
CA MET A 544 15.08 -0.20 -19.65
C MET A 544 15.99 1.02 -19.87
N THR A 545 17.28 0.79 -20.06
CA THR A 545 18.16 1.73 -20.76
C THR A 545 18.04 1.46 -22.25
N ALA A 546 17.59 2.50 -22.96
CA ALA A 546 17.56 2.58 -24.41
C ALA A 546 18.97 2.45 -25.02
N ALA A 547 19.05 1.85 -26.20
CA ALA A 547 20.05 2.13 -27.25
C ALA A 547 19.76 1.29 -28.50
N PRO A 548 20.29 1.67 -29.68
CA PRO A 548 20.39 3.00 -30.29
C PRO A 548 19.27 3.29 -31.30
#